data_AF-A0A2E3MYJ5-F1
#
_entry.id   AF-A0A2E3MYJ5-F1
#
_cell.length_a   1.000
_cell.length_b   1.000
_cell.length_c   1.000
_cell.angle_alpha   90.00
_cell.angle_beta   90.00
_cell.angle_gamma   90.00
#
_symmetry.space_group_name_H-M   'P 1'
#
loop_
_entity.id
_entity.type
_entity.pdbx_description
1 polymer ?
#
loop_
_entity_poly.entity_id
_entity_poly.type
_entity_poly.pdbx_seq_one_letter_code
_entity_poly.pdbx_strand_id
1 'polypeptide(L)'
;MTRPLTVISYCTPNFRCFSAGLRTDCERLGYSLHLEEIEKQFETVIQAFDFKIEFIRDMVRRYDQVLWLDVECRIVKHVPDDWRSPLISTYTHGGSSGFSSGVLMLDREQLELIELWLKYAKYYPDYPDDFVLDFLSRSLSLKFRTIPFALYDRESISPVARGLWKNANTVVQHPTINRWAEPIKYRRAFSGKQRDRSREEAVARQRKTIFYRNFAGDFDEVDRVMREGAEPEYRAAEWVFNAVDWTYAPELYWPQFPGDYAIKPRSFEKSREYYEQPVNSISFRDRAIAAMRLDAEDARRYGLEQHFTFRQRARQILERVGLTRR
;
A
#
# COMPACT_ATOMS: atom_id res chain seq x y z
N MET A 1 -16.09 -29.60 5.63
CA MET A 1 -14.74 -29.29 5.12
C MET A 1 -14.74 -27.83 4.70
N THR A 2 -13.95 -26.98 5.35
CA THR A 2 -13.73 -25.61 4.89
C THR A 2 -13.00 -25.66 3.54
N ARG A 3 -13.50 -24.92 2.54
CA ARG A 3 -12.81 -24.84 1.24
C ARG A 3 -11.44 -24.20 1.47
N PRO A 4 -10.37 -24.70 0.83
CA PRO A 4 -9.05 -24.08 0.93
C PRO A 4 -9.11 -22.64 0.41
N LEU A 5 -8.51 -21.70 1.16
CA LEU A 5 -8.42 -20.30 0.75
C LEU A 5 -7.64 -20.18 -0.57
N THR A 6 -8.21 -19.44 -1.52
CA THR A 6 -7.53 -19.14 -2.79
C THR A 6 -6.91 -17.77 -2.72
N VAL A 7 -5.58 -17.72 -2.75
CA VAL A 7 -4.80 -16.49 -2.90
C VAL A 7 -4.70 -16.17 -4.38
N ILE A 8 -4.93 -14.90 -4.73
CA ILE A 8 -4.80 -14.42 -6.11
C ILE A 8 -3.85 -13.24 -6.18
N SER A 9 -3.11 -13.15 -7.28
CA SER A 9 -2.23 -12.02 -7.57
C SER A 9 -1.94 -11.94 -9.07
N TYR A 10 -1.40 -10.82 -9.55
CA TYR A 10 -0.73 -10.77 -10.84
C TYR A 10 0.57 -9.98 -10.72
N CYS A 11 1.46 -10.16 -11.68
CA CYS A 11 2.63 -9.32 -11.83
C CYS A 11 2.85 -8.92 -13.29
N THR A 12 3.42 -7.74 -13.49
CA THR A 12 4.01 -7.34 -14.77
C THR A 12 5.49 -7.72 -14.78
N PRO A 13 6.21 -7.64 -15.91
CA PRO A 13 7.63 -8.00 -15.98
C PRO A 13 8.50 -7.33 -14.90
N ASN A 14 8.19 -6.07 -14.54
CA ASN A 14 8.91 -5.32 -13.51
C ASN A 14 8.72 -5.85 -12.08
N PHE A 15 7.69 -6.66 -11.84
CA PHE A 15 7.36 -7.24 -10.52
C PHE A 15 7.44 -8.76 -10.50
N ARG A 16 7.83 -9.40 -11.62
CA ARG A 16 7.98 -10.86 -11.73
C ARG A 16 8.94 -11.42 -10.68
N CYS A 17 9.97 -10.67 -10.30
CA CYS A 17 10.93 -11.09 -9.28
C CYS A 17 10.30 -11.39 -7.91
N PHE A 18 9.10 -10.89 -7.61
CA PHE A 18 8.41 -11.12 -6.34
C PHE A 18 7.52 -12.38 -6.34
N SER A 19 7.17 -12.93 -7.50
CA SER A 19 6.18 -14.02 -7.61
C SER A 19 6.62 -15.31 -6.91
N ALA A 20 7.91 -15.64 -6.97
CA ALA A 20 8.48 -16.82 -6.34
C ALA A 20 8.28 -16.82 -4.81
N GLY A 21 8.34 -15.63 -4.21
CA GLY A 21 8.12 -15.45 -2.79
C GLY A 21 6.71 -15.84 -2.36
N LEU A 22 5.71 -15.22 -2.98
CA LEU A 22 4.31 -15.48 -2.66
C LEU A 22 3.92 -16.95 -2.94
N ARG A 23 4.46 -17.55 -4.02
CA ARG A 23 4.29 -18.98 -4.33
C ARG A 23 4.79 -19.88 -3.20
N THR A 24 6.02 -19.65 -2.75
CA THR A 24 6.63 -20.42 -1.65
C THR A 24 5.79 -20.33 -0.38
N ASP A 25 5.23 -19.16 -0.07
CA ASP A 25 4.38 -18.99 1.11
C ASP A 25 3.06 -19.75 1.00
N CYS A 26 2.41 -19.71 -0.16
CA CYS A 26 1.17 -20.43 -0.38
C CYS A 26 1.37 -21.95 -0.32
N GLU A 27 2.43 -22.47 -0.94
CA GLU A 27 2.79 -23.89 -0.88
C GLU A 27 3.04 -24.34 0.56
N ARG A 28 3.85 -23.57 1.31
CA ARG A 28 4.16 -23.86 2.72
C ARG A 28 2.92 -23.89 3.62
N LEU A 29 1.93 -23.04 3.35
CA LEU A 29 0.73 -22.90 4.18
C LEU A 29 -0.49 -23.67 3.64
N GLY A 30 -0.33 -24.39 2.53
CA GLY A 30 -1.41 -25.18 1.92
C GLY A 30 -2.51 -24.34 1.27
N TYR A 31 -2.20 -23.13 0.81
CA TYR A 31 -3.14 -22.27 0.07
C TYR A 31 -3.08 -22.54 -1.43
N SER A 32 -4.24 -22.48 -2.08
CA SER A 32 -4.29 -22.46 -3.55
C SER A 32 -3.84 -21.08 -4.03
N LEU A 33 -2.92 -21.03 -5.00
CA LEU A 33 -2.45 -19.78 -5.59
C LEU A 33 -2.83 -19.70 -7.07
N HIS A 34 -3.53 -18.63 -7.45
CA HIS A 34 -3.65 -18.21 -8.84
C HIS A 34 -2.83 -16.94 -9.06
N LEU A 35 -1.68 -17.07 -9.72
CA LEU A 35 -0.80 -15.96 -10.05
C LEU A 35 -0.65 -15.86 -11.56
N GLU A 36 -1.06 -14.73 -12.13
CA GLU A 36 -0.94 -14.46 -13.56
C GLU A 36 0.23 -13.51 -13.86
N GLU A 37 1.01 -13.84 -14.88
CA GLU A 37 2.05 -12.96 -15.39
C GLU A 37 1.50 -12.22 -16.61
N ILE A 38 1.46 -10.90 -16.51
CA ILE A 38 0.79 -10.04 -17.48
C ILE A 38 1.84 -9.29 -18.28
N GLU A 39 1.99 -9.66 -19.55
CA GLU A 39 2.89 -8.98 -20.49
C GLU A 39 2.35 -7.62 -20.98
N LYS A 40 1.12 -7.25 -20.58
CA LYS A 40 0.51 -5.96 -20.88
C LYS A 40 1.37 -4.82 -20.34
N GLN A 41 1.70 -3.88 -21.23
CA GLN A 41 2.28 -2.60 -20.84
C GLN A 41 1.15 -1.62 -20.52
N PHE A 42 1.26 -0.96 -19.37
CA PHE A 42 0.34 0.08 -18.94
C PHE A 42 0.99 1.45 -19.15
N GLU A 43 0.21 2.43 -19.59
CA GLU A 43 0.71 3.78 -19.87
C GLU A 43 1.04 4.50 -18.55
N THR A 44 0.27 4.24 -17.50
CA THR A 44 0.45 4.84 -16.18
C THR A 44 0.50 3.80 -15.06
N VAL A 45 1.10 4.18 -13.91
CA VAL A 45 1.08 3.34 -12.70
C VAL A 45 -0.36 3.14 -12.21
N ILE A 46 -1.23 4.14 -12.33
CA ILE A 46 -2.62 4.01 -11.90
C ILE A 46 -3.34 2.96 -12.74
N GLN A 47 -3.21 2.98 -14.07
CA GLN A 47 -3.77 1.94 -14.93
C GLN A 47 -3.26 0.54 -14.57
N ALA A 48 -1.97 0.41 -14.25
CA ALA A 48 -1.39 -0.86 -13.83
C ALA A 48 -1.96 -1.37 -12.51
N PHE A 49 -2.33 -0.47 -11.58
CA PHE A 49 -2.95 -0.82 -10.31
C PHE A 49 -4.45 -1.09 -10.47
N ASP A 50 -5.17 -0.26 -11.22
CA ASP A 50 -6.61 -0.40 -11.46
C ASP A 50 -6.97 -1.67 -12.22
N PHE A 51 -6.04 -2.22 -13.01
CA PHE A 51 -6.23 -3.53 -13.65
C PHE A 51 -6.57 -4.63 -12.63
N LYS A 52 -6.13 -4.50 -11.37
CA LYS A 52 -6.47 -5.44 -10.30
C LYS A 52 -7.96 -5.63 -10.12
N ILE A 53 -8.75 -4.59 -10.36
CA ILE A 53 -10.20 -4.63 -10.14
C ILE A 53 -10.84 -5.63 -11.11
N GLU A 54 -10.46 -5.56 -12.38
CA GLU A 54 -10.92 -6.48 -13.41
C GLU A 54 -10.45 -7.91 -13.13
N PHE A 55 -9.17 -8.07 -12.78
CA PHE A 55 -8.62 -9.38 -12.42
C PHE A 55 -9.34 -10.00 -11.21
N ILE A 56 -9.54 -9.24 -10.13
CA ILE A 56 -10.25 -9.70 -8.93
C ILE A 56 -11.68 -10.12 -9.26
N ARG A 57 -12.40 -9.34 -10.09
CA ARG A 57 -13.75 -9.69 -10.53
C ARG A 57 -13.80 -11.08 -11.15
N ASP A 58 -12.91 -11.33 -12.10
CA ASP A 58 -12.90 -12.57 -12.88
C ASP A 58 -12.49 -13.76 -11.98
N MET A 59 -11.58 -13.52 -11.02
CA MET A 59 -11.20 -14.53 -10.04
C MET A 59 -12.30 -14.83 -9.00
N VAL A 60 -13.06 -13.83 -8.55
CA VAL A 60 -14.23 -14.04 -7.68
C VAL A 60 -15.29 -14.89 -8.40
N ARG A 61 -15.54 -14.63 -9.69
CA ARG A 61 -16.46 -15.45 -10.50
C ARG A 61 -15.99 -16.91 -10.59
N ARG A 62 -14.68 -17.13 -10.65
CA ARG A 62 -14.07 -18.46 -10.81
C ARG A 62 -13.98 -19.25 -9.52
N TYR A 63 -13.59 -18.62 -8.41
CA TYR A 63 -13.22 -19.30 -7.16
C TYR A 63 -14.21 -19.04 -6.01
N ASP A 64 -15.26 -18.27 -6.25
CA ASP A 64 -16.29 -17.83 -5.32
C ASP A 64 -15.79 -16.84 -4.25
N GLN A 65 -14.66 -17.12 -3.62
CA GLN A 65 -14.00 -16.28 -2.63
C GLN A 65 -12.50 -16.27 -2.88
N VAL A 66 -11.88 -15.09 -2.77
CA VAL A 66 -10.46 -14.90 -3.02
C VAL A 66 -9.84 -13.98 -1.97
N LEU A 67 -8.56 -14.22 -1.67
CA LEU A 67 -7.68 -13.26 -0.99
C LEU A 67 -6.73 -12.67 -2.03
N TRP A 68 -6.95 -11.41 -2.39
CA TRP A 68 -5.99 -10.62 -3.15
C TRP A 68 -4.83 -10.20 -2.26
N LEU A 69 -3.62 -10.43 -2.78
CA LEU A 69 -2.38 -9.88 -2.25
C LEU A 69 -1.61 -9.21 -3.39
N ASP A 70 -1.08 -8.00 -3.16
CA ASP A 70 -0.06 -7.45 -4.06
C ASP A 70 1.11 -8.45 -4.15
N VAL A 71 1.73 -8.62 -5.32
CA VAL A 71 2.68 -9.73 -5.55
C VAL A 71 3.90 -9.70 -4.64
N GLU A 72 4.28 -8.53 -4.14
CA GLU A 72 5.36 -8.38 -3.17
C GLU A 72 5.00 -8.78 -1.73
N CYS A 73 3.72 -9.00 -1.42
CA CYS A 73 3.28 -9.41 -0.10
C CYS A 73 3.80 -10.81 0.25
N ARG A 74 4.09 -11.02 1.54
CA ARG A 74 4.49 -12.32 2.11
C ARG A 74 3.49 -12.78 3.16
N ILE A 75 3.17 -14.07 3.18
CA ILE A 75 2.28 -14.65 4.18
C ILE A 75 3.13 -15.30 5.26
N VAL A 76 3.25 -14.65 6.42
CA VAL A 76 4.15 -15.07 7.50
C VAL A 76 3.59 -16.28 8.25
N LYS A 77 2.29 -16.26 8.57
CA LYS A 77 1.56 -17.31 9.28
C LYS A 77 0.19 -17.53 8.66
N HIS A 78 -0.49 -18.59 9.09
CA HIS A 78 -1.85 -18.86 8.62
C HIS A 78 -2.76 -17.64 8.80
N VAL A 79 -3.50 -17.34 7.74
CA VAL A 79 -4.62 -16.39 7.74
C VAL A 79 -5.64 -16.89 8.78
N PRO A 80 -6.01 -16.06 9.77
CA PRO A 80 -6.97 -16.43 10.80
C PRO A 80 -8.34 -16.81 10.22
N ASP A 81 -9.01 -17.80 10.81
CA ASP A 81 -10.35 -18.27 10.36
C ASP A 81 -11.45 -17.21 10.44
N ASP A 82 -11.21 -16.15 11.22
CA ASP A 82 -12.14 -15.05 11.35
C ASP A 82 -11.97 -14.01 10.22
N TRP A 83 -10.88 -14.03 9.45
CA TRP A 83 -10.77 -13.21 8.24
C TRP A 83 -11.81 -13.65 7.22
N ARG A 84 -12.81 -12.80 7.02
CA ARG A 84 -13.99 -13.07 6.19
C ARG A 84 -14.29 -11.89 5.28
N SER A 85 -14.78 -12.21 4.09
CA SER A 85 -15.24 -11.23 3.12
C SER A 85 -16.45 -10.43 3.63
N PRO A 86 -16.58 -9.14 3.24
CA PRO A 86 -15.57 -8.31 2.60
C PRO A 86 -14.56 -7.81 3.64
N LEU A 87 -13.27 -8.00 3.38
CA LEU A 87 -12.19 -7.55 4.28
C LEU A 87 -11.15 -6.74 3.53
N ILE A 88 -10.65 -5.66 4.15
CA ILE A 88 -9.63 -4.80 3.57
C ILE A 88 -8.64 -4.31 4.61
N SER A 89 -7.37 -4.18 4.23
CA SER A 89 -6.38 -3.54 5.09
C SER A 89 -6.55 -2.04 5.17
N THR A 90 -6.23 -1.47 6.33
CA THR A 90 -6.33 -0.04 6.58
C THR A 90 -5.08 0.50 7.26
N TYR A 91 -4.85 1.81 7.10
CA TYR A 91 -3.76 2.50 7.77
C TYR A 91 -4.20 3.77 8.44
N THR A 92 -3.36 4.20 9.37
CA THR A 92 -3.37 5.54 9.94
C THR A 92 -1.95 6.09 9.81
N HIS A 93 -1.83 7.28 9.21
CA HIS A 93 -0.57 7.97 8.95
C HIS A 93 -0.70 9.45 9.29
N GLY A 94 -0.19 9.88 10.45
CA GLY A 94 -0.25 11.28 10.87
C GLY A 94 -1.70 11.80 10.81
N GLY A 95 -2.05 12.54 9.76
CA GLY A 95 -3.41 13.03 9.47
C GLY A 95 -4.18 12.35 8.32
N SER A 96 -3.66 11.28 7.71
CA SER A 96 -4.33 10.53 6.63
C SER A 96 -4.66 9.11 7.10
N SER A 97 -5.85 8.63 6.77
CA SER A 97 -6.25 7.25 7.01
C SER A 97 -7.10 6.75 5.84
N GLY A 98 -7.22 5.42 5.75
CA GLY A 98 -8.19 4.79 4.85
C GLY A 98 -7.74 3.40 4.41
N PHE A 99 -8.36 2.93 3.34
CA PHE A 99 -8.12 1.60 2.77
C PHE A 99 -6.77 1.49 2.08
N SER A 100 -6.20 0.30 2.09
CA SER A 100 -5.15 -0.14 1.17
C SER A 100 -5.57 -1.49 0.59
N SER A 101 -5.63 -1.56 -0.74
CA SER A 101 -6.11 -2.74 -1.45
C SER A 101 -5.07 -3.86 -1.57
N GLY A 102 -3.88 -3.72 -0.97
CA GLY A 102 -2.83 -4.74 -1.07
C GLY A 102 -3.06 -6.00 -0.24
N VAL A 103 -4.04 -5.97 0.66
CA VAL A 103 -4.63 -7.15 1.33
C VAL A 103 -6.13 -6.96 1.32
N LEU A 104 -6.83 -7.75 0.51
CA LEU A 104 -8.25 -7.60 0.23
C LEU A 104 -8.90 -8.97 0.04
N MET A 105 -9.95 -9.27 0.80
CA MET A 105 -10.74 -10.49 0.64
C MET A 105 -12.13 -10.12 0.15
N LEU A 106 -12.54 -10.74 -0.97
CA LEU A 106 -13.83 -10.53 -1.61
C LEU A 106 -14.42 -11.88 -2.03
N ASP A 107 -15.75 -11.96 -2.08
CA ASP A 107 -16.48 -13.11 -2.59
C ASP A 107 -17.62 -12.71 -3.52
N ARG A 108 -18.40 -13.69 -3.98
CA ARG A 108 -19.49 -13.48 -4.93
C ARG A 108 -20.51 -12.44 -4.49
N GLU A 109 -20.74 -12.28 -3.18
CA GLU A 109 -21.68 -11.28 -2.66
C GLU A 109 -21.21 -9.85 -2.96
N GLN A 110 -19.92 -9.65 -3.27
CA GLN A 110 -19.35 -8.34 -3.63
C GLN A 110 -19.17 -8.13 -5.14
N LEU A 111 -19.69 -9.00 -6.01
CA LEU A 111 -19.56 -8.79 -7.46
C LEU A 111 -20.14 -7.45 -7.94
N GLU A 112 -21.31 -7.05 -7.43
CA GLU A 112 -21.92 -5.75 -7.75
C GLU A 112 -21.01 -4.57 -7.35
N LEU A 113 -20.40 -4.67 -6.17
CA LEU A 113 -19.43 -3.68 -5.71
C LEU A 113 -18.20 -3.63 -6.62
N ILE A 114 -17.68 -4.78 -7.03
CA ILE A 114 -16.49 -4.83 -7.90
C ILE A 114 -16.79 -4.19 -9.26
N GLU A 115 -17.99 -4.38 -9.82
CA GLU A 115 -18.39 -3.75 -11.08
C GLU A 115 -18.52 -2.22 -10.94
N LEU A 116 -19.09 -1.75 -9.82
CA LEU A 116 -19.09 -0.31 -9.51
C LEU A 116 -17.67 0.23 -9.35
N TRP A 117 -16.82 -0.49 -8.62
CA TRP A 117 -15.43 -0.10 -8.43
C TRP A 117 -14.70 0.03 -9.77
N LEU A 118 -14.91 -0.93 -10.68
CA LEU A 118 -14.35 -0.89 -12.02
C LEU A 118 -14.87 0.30 -12.83
N LYS A 119 -16.18 0.57 -12.76
CA LYS A 119 -16.82 1.73 -13.41
C LYS A 119 -16.21 3.04 -12.93
N TYR A 120 -16.10 3.24 -11.62
CA TYR A 120 -15.61 4.51 -11.06
C TYR A 120 -14.10 4.66 -11.13
N ALA A 121 -13.31 3.58 -11.15
CA ALA A 121 -11.88 3.66 -11.44
C ALA A 121 -11.63 4.20 -12.85
N LYS A 122 -12.41 3.73 -13.84
CA LYS A 122 -12.38 4.27 -15.21
C LYS A 122 -12.87 5.71 -15.29
N TYR A 123 -13.87 6.08 -14.48
CA TYR A 123 -14.40 7.44 -14.42
C TYR A 123 -13.43 8.42 -13.71
N TYR A 124 -12.57 7.91 -12.83
CA TYR A 124 -11.60 8.67 -12.04
C TYR A 124 -10.16 8.18 -12.24
N PRO A 125 -9.62 8.21 -13.48
CA PRO A 125 -8.34 7.59 -13.82
C PRO A 125 -7.12 8.29 -13.21
N ASP A 126 -7.31 9.47 -12.61
CA ASP A 126 -6.26 10.22 -11.90
C ASP A 126 -6.09 9.79 -10.43
N TYR A 127 -6.96 8.91 -9.93
CA TYR A 127 -6.95 8.45 -8.55
C TYR A 127 -6.77 6.93 -8.48
N PRO A 128 -5.90 6.43 -7.57
CA PRO A 128 -5.71 4.99 -7.40
C PRO A 128 -6.99 4.24 -7.02
N ASP A 129 -7.04 2.96 -7.37
CA ASP A 129 -8.11 2.01 -7.06
C ASP A 129 -8.61 2.10 -5.60
N ASP A 130 -7.71 2.17 -4.62
CA ASP A 130 -8.05 2.21 -3.20
C ASP A 130 -8.68 3.54 -2.73
N PHE A 131 -8.50 4.63 -3.48
CA PHE A 131 -9.19 5.89 -3.23
C PHE A 131 -10.64 5.79 -3.71
N VAL A 132 -10.84 5.18 -4.88
CA VAL A 132 -12.17 4.94 -5.46
C VAL A 132 -12.96 3.98 -4.57
N LEU A 133 -12.34 2.90 -4.09
CA LEU A 133 -12.99 1.95 -3.20
C LEU A 133 -13.39 2.59 -1.86
N ASP A 134 -12.54 3.45 -1.29
CA ASP A 134 -12.85 4.19 -0.07
C ASP A 134 -14.00 5.21 -0.31
N PHE A 135 -13.99 5.91 -1.45
CA PHE A 135 -15.12 6.75 -1.87
C PHE A 135 -16.43 5.97 -1.97
N LEU A 136 -16.43 4.79 -2.60
CA LEU A 136 -17.61 3.95 -2.73
C LEU A 136 -18.07 3.42 -1.37
N SER A 137 -17.14 2.95 -0.54
CA SER A 137 -17.44 2.47 0.81
C SER A 137 -18.10 3.54 1.67
N ARG A 138 -17.64 4.79 1.58
CA ARG A 138 -18.25 5.93 2.28
C ARG A 138 -19.60 6.31 1.70
N SER A 139 -19.73 6.33 0.37
CA SER A 139 -20.95 6.79 -0.28
C SER A 139 -22.09 5.78 -0.15
N LEU A 140 -21.79 4.49 -0.21
CA LEU A 140 -22.76 3.40 -0.18
C LEU A 140 -22.87 2.74 1.21
N SER A 141 -22.16 3.26 2.22
CA SER A 141 -22.13 2.71 3.59
C SER A 141 -21.75 1.21 3.64
N LEU A 142 -20.79 0.80 2.81
CA LEU A 142 -20.34 -0.60 2.73
C LEU A 142 -19.61 -1.00 4.01
N LYS A 143 -19.93 -2.19 4.51
CA LYS A 143 -19.37 -2.73 5.76
C LYS A 143 -18.20 -3.67 5.45
N PHE A 144 -17.02 -3.09 5.26
CA PHE A 144 -15.78 -3.87 5.24
C PHE A 144 -15.35 -4.24 6.66
N ARG A 145 -14.94 -5.49 6.87
CA ARG A 145 -14.06 -5.83 7.99
C ARG A 145 -12.69 -5.22 7.74
N THR A 146 -12.22 -4.40 8.65
CA THR A 146 -10.94 -3.72 8.51
C THR A 146 -9.86 -4.44 9.31
N ILE A 147 -8.69 -4.61 8.70
CA ILE A 147 -7.49 -5.08 9.40
C ILE A 147 -6.42 -3.99 9.38
N PRO A 148 -5.95 -3.51 10.54
CA PRO A 148 -4.95 -2.44 10.56
C PRO A 148 -3.60 -2.99 10.09
N PHE A 149 -2.79 -2.12 9.48
CA PHE A 149 -1.39 -2.40 9.27
C PHE A 149 -0.48 -1.38 9.95
N ALA A 150 0.66 -1.87 10.45
CA ALA A 150 1.67 -1.05 11.11
C ALA A 150 2.75 -0.64 10.10
N LEU A 151 3.15 0.63 10.15
CA LEU A 151 4.18 1.20 9.25
C LEU A 151 5.57 1.31 9.86
N TYR A 152 5.63 1.63 11.15
CA TYR A 152 6.87 1.86 11.89
C TYR A 152 6.86 1.17 13.26
N ASP A 153 5.69 0.98 13.88
CA ASP A 153 5.58 0.34 15.18
C ASP A 153 5.81 -1.18 15.07
N ARG A 154 7.04 -1.61 15.39
CA ARG A 154 7.47 -3.01 15.34
C ARG A 154 6.88 -3.87 16.46
N GLU A 155 6.34 -3.25 17.51
CA GLU A 155 5.66 -3.94 18.63
C GLU A 155 4.13 -3.99 18.44
N SER A 156 3.63 -3.48 17.31
CA SER A 156 2.19 -3.39 17.05
C SER A 156 1.50 -4.75 17.09
N ILE A 157 0.23 -4.74 17.54
CA ILE A 157 -0.69 -5.88 17.40
C ILE A 157 -1.29 -6.00 15.99
N SER A 158 -0.94 -5.10 15.08
CA SER A 158 -1.46 -5.11 13.71
C SER A 158 -1.08 -6.41 13.00
N PRO A 159 -2.05 -7.11 12.36
CA PRO A 159 -1.75 -8.36 11.69
C PRO A 159 -1.05 -8.17 10.34
N VAL A 160 -0.92 -6.93 9.85
CA VAL A 160 -0.18 -6.61 8.64
C VAL A 160 0.98 -5.67 8.97
N ALA A 161 2.17 -6.00 8.53
CA ALA A 161 3.37 -5.16 8.69
C ALA A 161 3.75 -4.55 7.34
N ARG A 162 3.84 -3.22 7.24
CA ARG A 162 4.26 -2.53 6.03
C ARG A 162 5.78 -2.47 5.95
N GLY A 163 6.41 -3.59 5.60
CA GLY A 163 7.86 -3.72 5.53
C GLY A 163 8.32 -5.15 5.32
N LEU A 164 9.64 -5.38 5.35
CA LEU A 164 10.23 -6.73 5.44
C LEU A 164 10.42 -7.18 6.89
N TRP A 165 10.08 -6.34 7.87
CA TRP A 165 10.05 -6.69 9.28
C TRP A 165 8.73 -7.40 9.65
N LYS A 166 8.76 -8.15 10.76
CA LYS A 166 7.61 -8.88 11.31
C LYS A 166 7.78 -9.06 12.81
N ASN A 167 6.67 -9.30 13.49
CA ASN A 167 6.60 -9.65 14.90
C ASN A 167 5.65 -10.84 15.11
N ALA A 168 5.39 -11.20 16.37
CA ALA A 168 4.49 -12.31 16.72
C ALA A 168 3.06 -12.17 16.16
N ASN A 169 2.60 -10.92 15.97
CA ASN A 169 1.25 -10.62 15.51
C ASN A 169 1.13 -10.61 13.98
N THR A 170 2.24 -10.48 13.25
CA THR A 170 2.24 -10.33 11.79
C THR A 170 1.73 -11.59 11.07
N VAL A 171 0.61 -11.46 10.36
CA VAL A 171 0.05 -12.45 9.41
C VAL A 171 0.62 -12.21 8.01
N VAL A 172 0.59 -10.96 7.54
CA VAL A 172 1.05 -10.57 6.20
C VAL A 172 2.11 -9.48 6.30
N GLN A 173 3.18 -9.59 5.53
CA GLN A 173 4.08 -8.48 5.26
C GLN A 173 3.68 -7.85 3.93
N HIS A 174 3.52 -6.52 3.90
CA HIS A 174 3.24 -5.74 2.70
C HIS A 174 4.36 -4.73 2.44
N PRO A 175 5.51 -5.20 1.92
CA PRO A 175 6.66 -4.33 1.73
C PRO A 175 6.41 -3.29 0.62
N THR A 176 7.06 -2.13 0.69
CA THR A 176 6.96 -1.08 -0.35
C THR A 176 8.02 -1.19 -1.46
N ILE A 177 8.53 -2.41 -1.69
CA ILE A 177 9.68 -2.67 -2.57
C ILE A 177 9.40 -2.43 -4.05
N ASN A 178 8.16 -2.62 -4.49
CA ASN A 178 7.71 -2.29 -5.85
C ASN A 178 7.94 -0.81 -6.23
N ARG A 179 8.14 0.07 -5.24
CA ARG A 179 8.37 1.51 -5.45
C ARG A 179 9.83 1.88 -5.70
N TRP A 180 10.77 0.95 -5.62
CA TRP A 180 12.21 1.24 -5.61
C TRP A 180 12.79 1.74 -6.95
N ALA A 181 12.32 1.19 -8.07
CA ALA A 181 12.81 1.58 -9.39
C ALA A 181 12.32 2.98 -9.82
N GLU A 182 11.05 3.31 -9.54
CA GLU A 182 10.42 4.57 -9.97
C GLU A 182 9.75 5.34 -8.80
N PRO A 183 10.45 5.65 -7.69
CA PRO A 183 9.82 6.11 -6.44
C PRO A 183 9.03 7.43 -6.59
N ILE A 184 9.45 8.30 -7.50
CA ILE A 184 8.76 9.57 -7.79
C ILE A 184 7.44 9.34 -8.52
N LYS A 185 7.39 8.38 -9.45
CA LYS A 185 6.19 8.04 -10.21
C LYS A 185 5.10 7.53 -9.26
N TYR A 186 5.47 6.60 -8.38
CA TYR A 186 4.60 6.12 -7.30
C TYR A 186 4.16 7.24 -6.38
N ARG A 187 5.10 8.04 -5.87
CA ARG A 187 4.75 9.14 -4.96
C ARG A 187 3.72 10.10 -5.58
N ARG A 188 3.89 10.44 -6.85
CA ARG A 188 2.96 11.35 -7.56
C ARG A 188 1.55 10.75 -7.68
N ALA A 189 1.44 9.45 -7.97
CA ALA A 189 0.15 8.77 -8.05
C ALA A 189 -0.62 8.79 -6.72
N PHE A 190 0.06 8.57 -5.59
CA PHE A 190 -0.59 8.43 -4.27
C PHE A 190 -0.56 9.68 -3.40
N SER A 191 0.19 10.72 -3.77
CA SER A 191 0.33 11.96 -2.97
C SER A 191 0.16 13.25 -3.78
N GLY A 192 -0.11 13.16 -5.07
CA GLY A 192 -0.26 14.31 -5.97
C GLY A 192 1.05 15.02 -6.32
N LYS A 193 0.93 16.18 -6.98
CA LYS A 193 2.07 17.05 -7.31
C LYS A 193 2.60 17.76 -6.05
N GLN A 194 3.92 17.86 -5.91
CA GLN A 194 4.58 18.60 -4.82
C GLN A 194 5.51 19.69 -5.36
N ARG A 195 5.94 20.58 -4.45
CA ARG A 195 6.84 21.72 -4.65
C ARG A 195 8.08 21.36 -5.49
N ASP A 196 8.60 22.39 -6.16
CA ASP A 196 9.86 22.34 -6.89
C ASP A 196 11.01 21.94 -5.97
N ARG A 197 11.53 20.74 -6.21
CA ARG A 197 12.80 20.24 -5.69
C ARG A 197 13.58 19.68 -6.87
N SER A 198 14.90 19.59 -6.75
CA SER A 198 15.66 18.80 -7.71
C SER A 198 15.15 17.35 -7.71
N ARG A 199 15.18 16.71 -8.89
CA ARG A 199 14.75 15.32 -9.04
C ARG A 199 15.53 14.38 -8.12
N GLU A 200 16.83 14.60 -8.00
CA GLU A 200 17.76 13.82 -7.16
C GLU A 200 17.37 13.87 -5.68
N GLU A 201 17.18 15.07 -5.11
CA GLU A 201 16.80 15.21 -3.70
C GLU A 201 15.44 14.55 -3.43
N ALA A 202 14.50 14.67 -4.38
CA ALA A 202 13.19 14.04 -4.25
C ALA A 202 13.31 12.50 -4.23
N VAL A 203 14.13 11.92 -5.11
CA VAL A 203 14.34 10.46 -5.23
C VAL A 203 14.98 9.92 -3.96
N ALA A 204 16.10 10.52 -3.53
CA ALA A 204 16.83 10.09 -2.33
C ALA A 204 15.93 10.09 -1.08
N ARG A 205 15.10 11.13 -0.90
CA ARG A 205 14.18 11.19 0.24
C ARG A 205 13.09 10.13 0.22
N GLN A 206 12.56 9.79 -0.96
CA GLN A 206 11.58 8.71 -1.06
C GLN A 206 12.21 7.36 -0.75
N ARG A 207 13.37 7.07 -1.32
CA ARG A 207 14.10 5.82 -1.07
C ARG A 207 14.47 5.65 0.40
N LYS A 208 14.90 6.72 1.06
CA LYS A 208 15.10 6.75 2.51
C LYS A 208 13.84 6.42 3.31
N THR A 209 12.69 6.96 2.88
CA THR A 209 11.41 6.64 3.54
C THR A 209 11.07 5.16 3.38
N ILE A 210 11.35 4.59 2.20
CA ILE A 210 11.16 3.17 1.93
C ILE A 210 12.11 2.31 2.77
N PHE A 211 13.37 2.73 2.95
CA PHE A 211 14.33 2.04 3.81
C PHE A 211 13.81 1.86 5.24
N TYR A 212 13.42 2.92 5.93
CA TYR A 212 12.95 2.76 7.32
C TYR A 212 11.68 1.92 7.46
N ARG A 213 10.84 1.89 6.42
CA ARG A 213 9.65 1.03 6.41
C ARG A 213 10.01 -0.42 6.15
N ASN A 214 10.94 -0.68 5.23
CA ASN A 214 11.22 -2.03 4.75
C ASN A 214 12.34 -2.74 5.50
N PHE A 215 13.38 -2.04 5.97
CA PHE A 215 14.52 -2.70 6.64
C PHE A 215 14.05 -3.51 7.84
N ALA A 216 14.53 -4.74 7.96
CA ALA A 216 14.14 -5.67 9.01
C ALA A 216 15.21 -5.88 10.09
N GLY A 217 16.42 -5.36 9.88
CA GLY A 217 17.53 -5.49 10.83
C GLY A 217 17.49 -4.45 11.95
N ASP A 218 18.59 -4.44 12.70
CA ASP A 218 18.87 -3.52 13.79
C ASP A 218 19.40 -2.18 13.24
N PHE A 219 18.70 -1.09 13.53
CA PHE A 219 19.10 0.24 13.09
C PHE A 219 20.31 0.78 13.87
N ASP A 220 20.44 0.43 15.16
CA ASP A 220 21.55 0.90 16.00
C ASP A 220 22.86 0.25 15.57
N GLU A 221 22.80 -1.04 15.22
CA GLU A 221 23.94 -1.75 14.66
C GLU A 221 24.40 -1.13 13.33
N VAL A 222 23.47 -0.87 12.41
CA VAL A 222 23.80 -0.22 11.13
C VAL A 222 24.37 1.17 11.36
N ASP A 223 23.76 1.99 12.22
CA ASP A 223 24.25 3.33 12.54
C ASP A 223 25.65 3.29 13.15
N ARG A 224 25.96 2.26 13.96
CA ARG A 224 27.30 2.03 14.52
C ARG A 224 28.30 1.67 13.42
N VAL A 225 28.02 0.64 12.61
CA VAL A 225 28.91 0.19 11.53
C VAL A 225 29.22 1.32 10.55
N MET A 226 28.20 2.09 10.15
CA MET A 226 28.35 3.24 9.25
C MET A 226 29.21 4.36 9.84
N ARG A 227 29.23 4.54 11.16
CA ARG A 227 30.05 5.57 11.83
C ARG A 227 31.48 5.13 12.08
N GLU A 228 31.67 3.87 12.48
CA GLU A 228 32.99 3.33 12.82
C GLU A 228 33.86 3.11 11.58
N GLY A 229 33.25 2.89 10.41
CA GLY A 229 33.98 2.75 9.15
C GLY A 229 34.88 1.50 9.10
N ALA A 230 34.63 0.53 9.97
CA ALA A 230 35.47 -0.65 10.14
C ALA A 230 35.40 -1.63 8.95
N GLU A 231 34.27 -1.62 8.22
CA GLU A 231 34.04 -2.47 7.04
C GLU A 231 33.61 -1.62 5.84
N PRO A 232 34.25 -1.78 4.65
CA PRO A 232 33.85 -1.06 3.45
C PRO A 232 32.42 -1.40 2.98
N GLU A 233 32.01 -2.67 3.10
CA GLU A 233 30.65 -3.12 2.84
C GLU A 233 30.17 -4.05 3.96
N TYR A 234 29.03 -3.72 4.55
CA TYR A 234 28.32 -4.51 5.55
C TYR A 234 26.98 -4.97 4.97
N ARG A 235 26.59 -6.22 5.22
CA ARG A 235 25.35 -6.82 4.72
C ARG A 235 24.46 -7.24 5.88
N ALA A 236 23.23 -6.75 5.90
CA ALA A 236 22.25 -7.12 6.90
C ALA A 236 20.83 -7.08 6.35
N ALA A 237 20.03 -8.10 6.67
CA ALA A 237 18.60 -8.18 6.37
C ALA A 237 18.22 -7.84 4.90
N GLU A 238 19.00 -8.34 3.93
CA GLU A 238 18.85 -8.10 2.48
C GLU A 238 19.20 -6.67 2.02
N TRP A 239 20.02 -5.96 2.80
CA TRP A 239 20.57 -4.65 2.46
C TRP A 239 22.10 -4.66 2.50
N VAL A 240 22.70 -3.84 1.64
CA VAL A 240 24.12 -3.52 1.64
C VAL A 240 24.30 -2.10 2.15
N PHE A 241 25.30 -1.91 3.00
CA PHE A 241 25.70 -0.65 3.60
C PHE A 241 27.18 -0.44 3.31
N ASN A 242 27.57 0.75 2.83
CA ASN A 242 28.96 1.09 2.61
C ASN A 242 29.31 2.31 3.47
N ALA A 243 30.18 2.08 4.47
CA ALA A 243 30.56 3.08 5.45
C ALA A 243 31.56 4.10 4.92
N VAL A 244 32.30 3.76 3.86
CA VAL A 244 33.25 4.68 3.19
C VAL A 244 32.49 5.75 2.42
N ASP A 245 31.55 5.30 1.58
CA ASP A 245 30.77 6.18 0.70
C ASP A 245 29.50 6.73 1.37
N TRP A 246 29.18 6.26 2.58
CA TRP A 246 27.94 6.58 3.30
C TRP A 246 26.67 6.25 2.50
N THR A 247 26.70 5.13 1.80
CA THR A 247 25.62 4.67 0.93
C THR A 247 25.00 3.37 1.44
N TYR A 248 23.77 3.11 1.02
CA TYR A 248 23.09 1.85 1.33
C TYR A 248 22.03 1.55 0.28
N ALA A 249 21.77 0.30 -0.04
CA ALA A 249 20.63 -0.07 -0.89
C ALA A 249 20.18 -1.49 -0.56
N PRO A 250 18.97 -1.90 -0.96
CA PRO A 250 18.62 -3.31 -0.95
C PRO A 250 19.59 -4.07 -1.85
N GLU A 251 19.95 -5.30 -1.48
CA GLU A 251 20.91 -6.13 -2.21
C GLU A 251 20.55 -6.27 -3.69
N LEU A 252 19.25 -6.41 -3.98
CA LEU A 252 18.72 -6.50 -5.35
C LEU A 252 19.07 -5.28 -6.22
N TYR A 253 19.20 -4.09 -5.63
CA TYR A 253 19.46 -2.83 -6.34
C TYR A 253 20.89 -2.33 -6.16
N TRP A 254 21.68 -2.92 -5.27
CA TRP A 254 23.06 -2.52 -5.01
C TRP A 254 23.93 -2.46 -6.28
N PRO A 255 23.89 -3.44 -7.21
CA PRO A 255 24.75 -3.40 -8.39
C PRO A 255 24.48 -2.24 -9.36
N GLN A 256 23.26 -1.67 -9.33
CA GLN A 256 22.81 -0.66 -10.29
C GLN A 256 22.66 0.73 -9.65
N PHE A 257 22.40 0.81 -8.35
CA PHE A 257 22.01 2.03 -7.68
C PHE A 257 22.68 2.23 -6.29
N PRO A 258 24.01 2.12 -6.15
CA PRO A 258 24.68 2.25 -4.84
C PRO A 258 24.61 3.70 -4.31
N GLY A 259 24.81 4.72 -5.15
CA GLY A 259 24.81 6.14 -4.76
C GLY A 259 23.43 6.77 -4.54
N ASP A 260 22.37 6.04 -4.82
CA ASP A 260 21.02 6.56 -5.01
C ASP A 260 20.22 6.77 -3.71
N TYR A 261 20.85 6.45 -2.58
CA TYR A 261 20.33 6.54 -1.21
C TYR A 261 21.15 7.49 -0.32
N ALA A 262 22.15 8.18 -0.90
CA ALA A 262 23.27 8.85 -0.23
C ALA A 262 22.97 10.20 0.48
N ILE A 263 21.74 10.46 0.95
CA ILE A 263 21.48 11.63 1.81
C ILE A 263 21.39 11.16 3.26
N LYS A 264 22.33 11.63 4.10
CA LYS A 264 22.48 11.32 5.53
C LYS A 264 21.17 10.86 6.17
N PRO A 265 21.08 9.61 6.67
CA PRO A 265 19.88 9.12 7.32
C PRO A 265 19.49 9.99 8.53
N ARG A 266 18.18 10.10 8.78
CA ARG A 266 17.67 10.55 10.09
C ARG A 266 17.83 9.32 11.00
N SER A 267 17.79 9.44 12.32
CA SER A 267 17.62 8.19 13.09
C SER A 267 16.25 7.59 12.76
N PHE A 268 16.07 6.29 13.03
CA PHE A 268 14.76 5.64 12.85
C PHE A 268 13.67 6.38 13.65
N GLU A 269 13.97 6.80 14.88
CA GLU A 269 13.09 7.56 15.77
C GLU A 269 12.68 8.86 15.10
N LYS A 270 13.63 9.64 14.56
CA LYS A 270 13.33 10.88 13.84
C LYS A 270 12.52 10.66 12.57
N SER A 271 12.66 9.50 11.92
CA SER A 271 11.79 9.14 10.79
C SER A 271 10.37 8.80 11.25
N ARG A 272 10.25 8.06 12.35
CA ARG A 272 8.96 7.68 12.96
C ARG A 272 8.22 8.91 13.51
N GLU A 273 8.88 9.75 14.28
CA GLU A 273 8.32 11.00 14.80
C GLU A 273 7.80 11.89 13.67
N TYR A 274 8.60 12.07 12.61
CA TYR A 274 8.17 12.83 11.45
C TYR A 274 6.97 12.20 10.74
N TYR A 275 6.86 10.86 10.76
CA TYR A 275 5.75 10.12 10.19
C TYR A 275 4.46 10.25 11.02
N GLU A 276 4.58 10.36 12.33
CA GLU A 276 3.48 10.47 13.30
C GLU A 276 3.00 11.91 13.49
N GLN A 277 3.77 12.90 13.04
CA GLN A 277 3.39 14.32 13.16
C GLN A 277 1.99 14.57 12.56
N PRO A 278 1.08 15.20 13.32
CA PRO A 278 -0.23 15.56 12.81
C PRO A 278 -0.09 16.55 11.66
N VAL A 279 -0.81 16.28 10.58
CA VAL A 279 -0.77 17.14 9.39
C VAL A 279 -1.89 18.17 9.50
N ASN A 280 -1.53 19.45 9.61
CA ASN A 280 -2.48 20.57 9.72
C ASN A 280 -3.22 20.89 8.39
N SER A 281 -3.25 19.95 7.44
CA SER A 281 -3.88 20.14 6.13
C SER A 281 -4.58 18.87 5.67
N ILE A 282 -5.70 19.05 4.96
CA ILE A 282 -6.46 17.96 4.35
C ILE A 282 -5.53 17.14 3.45
N SER A 283 -5.52 15.81 3.62
CA SER A 283 -4.65 14.93 2.84
C SER A 283 -5.03 14.93 1.35
N PHE A 284 -4.11 14.51 0.48
CA PHE A 284 -4.42 14.36 -0.96
C PHE A 284 -5.57 13.37 -1.17
N ARG A 285 -5.59 12.26 -0.44
CA ARG A 285 -6.67 11.27 -0.46
C ARG A 285 -8.01 11.88 -0.09
N ASP A 286 -8.07 12.64 1.01
CA ASP A 286 -9.34 13.24 1.44
C ASP A 286 -9.87 14.25 0.42
N ARG A 287 -8.97 15.02 -0.22
CA ARG A 287 -9.35 15.91 -1.33
C ARG A 287 -9.88 15.13 -2.53
N ALA A 288 -9.23 14.02 -2.89
CA ALA A 288 -9.65 13.15 -4.00
C ALA A 288 -11.06 12.57 -3.74
N ILE A 289 -11.26 11.96 -2.57
CA ILE A 289 -12.56 11.40 -2.16
C ILE A 289 -13.64 12.49 -2.12
N ALA A 290 -13.30 13.69 -1.62
CA ALA A 290 -14.23 14.81 -1.59
C ALA A 290 -14.61 15.33 -2.98
N ALA A 291 -13.82 15.06 -4.02
CA ALA A 291 -14.08 15.43 -5.41
C ALA A 291 -14.94 14.38 -6.16
N MET A 292 -14.89 13.10 -5.75
CA MET A 292 -15.63 12.01 -6.41
C MET A 292 -17.13 12.03 -6.10
N ARG A 293 -17.97 11.67 -7.08
CA ARG A 293 -19.43 11.62 -7.01
C ARG A 293 -19.93 10.39 -7.76
N LEU A 294 -21.06 9.85 -7.29
CA LEU A 294 -21.79 8.87 -8.08
C LEU A 294 -22.43 9.60 -9.26
N ASP A 295 -22.55 8.93 -10.39
CA ASP A 295 -23.40 9.41 -11.46
C ASP A 295 -24.87 9.38 -11.06
N ALA A 296 -25.72 10.00 -11.87
CA ALA A 296 -27.13 10.11 -11.55
C ALA A 296 -27.78 8.74 -11.38
N GLU A 297 -27.49 7.77 -12.25
CA GLU A 297 -28.10 6.45 -12.23
C GLU A 297 -27.79 5.68 -10.94
N ASP A 298 -26.51 5.60 -10.56
CA ASP A 298 -26.11 4.91 -9.33
C ASP A 298 -26.60 5.68 -8.10
N ALA A 299 -26.57 7.01 -8.12
CA ALA A 299 -27.12 7.81 -7.04
C ALA A 299 -28.62 7.51 -6.83
N ARG A 300 -29.41 7.35 -7.90
CA ARG A 300 -30.81 6.91 -7.79
C ARG A 300 -30.92 5.50 -7.23
N ARG A 301 -30.15 4.56 -7.80
CA ARG A 301 -30.15 3.14 -7.41
C ARG A 301 -29.93 2.94 -5.91
N TYR A 302 -29.04 3.73 -5.31
CA TYR A 302 -28.72 3.64 -3.89
C TYR A 302 -29.45 4.67 -3.00
N GLY A 303 -30.44 5.40 -3.53
CA GLY A 303 -31.23 6.35 -2.75
C GLY A 303 -30.44 7.58 -2.27
N LEU A 304 -29.41 7.98 -3.01
CA LEU A 304 -28.47 9.07 -2.69
C LEU A 304 -28.74 10.34 -3.49
N GLU A 305 -29.88 10.44 -4.19
CA GLU A 305 -30.27 11.59 -5.02
C GLU A 305 -30.22 12.94 -4.29
N GLN A 306 -30.36 12.93 -2.96
CA GLN A 306 -30.40 14.14 -2.14
C GLN A 306 -29.10 14.46 -1.37
N HIS A 307 -28.01 13.69 -1.55
CA HIS A 307 -26.86 13.78 -0.65
C HIS A 307 -25.64 14.57 -1.16
N PHE A 308 -25.72 15.85 -0.80
CA PHE A 308 -24.66 16.79 -0.44
C PHE A 308 -24.00 17.62 -1.56
N THR A 309 -24.37 18.89 -1.57
CA THR A 309 -23.57 19.95 -2.20
C THR A 309 -22.13 19.92 -1.66
N PHE A 310 -21.16 20.32 -2.48
CA PHE A 310 -19.73 20.40 -2.11
C PHE A 310 -19.50 21.03 -0.72
N ARG A 311 -20.31 22.04 -0.37
CA ARG A 311 -20.24 22.75 0.92
C ARG A 311 -20.58 21.88 2.13
N GLN A 312 -21.54 20.96 2.03
CA GLN A 312 -21.96 20.14 3.17
C GLN A 312 -20.97 19.00 3.47
N ARG A 313 -20.37 18.38 2.43
CA ARG A 313 -19.29 17.38 2.62
C ARG A 313 -17.99 18.02 3.07
N ALA A 314 -17.61 19.17 2.52
CA ALA A 314 -16.45 19.91 2.99
C ALA A 314 -16.60 20.30 4.47
N ARG A 315 -17.80 20.70 4.90
CA ARG A 315 -18.11 21.00 6.30
C ARG A 315 -17.99 19.78 7.22
N GLN A 316 -18.54 18.63 6.85
CA GLN A 316 -18.38 17.39 7.65
C GLN A 316 -16.92 16.92 7.74
N ILE A 317 -16.13 17.10 6.67
CA ILE A 317 -14.70 16.81 6.69
C ILE A 317 -13.99 17.80 7.62
N LEU A 318 -14.25 19.11 7.49
CA LEU A 318 -13.66 20.15 8.35
C LEU A 318 -14.01 20.00 9.84
N GLU A 319 -15.25 19.59 10.15
CA GLU A 319 -15.71 19.29 11.51
C GLU A 319 -14.98 18.07 12.09
N ARG A 320 -14.66 17.05 11.27
CA ARG A 320 -13.88 15.87 11.70
C ARG A 320 -12.39 16.14 11.93
N VAL A 321 -11.76 17.06 11.19
CA VAL A 321 -10.35 17.44 11.40
C VAL A 321 -10.18 18.60 12.40
N GLY A 322 -11.23 19.03 13.09
CA GLY A 322 -11.14 20.09 14.10
C GLY A 322 -10.79 21.47 13.53
N LEU A 323 -10.99 21.67 12.22
CA LEU A 323 -10.68 22.90 11.50
C LEU A 323 -11.97 23.70 11.23
N THR A 324 -12.71 24.04 12.28
CA THR A 324 -13.71 25.11 12.18
C THR A 324 -13.01 26.44 12.40
N ARG A 325 -12.99 27.30 11.36
CA ARG A 325 -12.69 28.72 11.56
C ARG A 325 -13.74 29.26 12.53
N ARG A 326 -13.29 29.81 13.66
CA ARG A 326 -14.11 30.66 14.53
C ARG A 326 -14.54 31.90 13.77
#